data_AF-A0A5N5NID5-F1
#
_entry.id   AF-A0A5N5NID5-F1
#
_cell.length_a   1.000
_cell.length_b   1.000
_cell.length_c   1.000
_cell.angle_alpha   90.00
_cell.angle_beta   90.00
_cell.angle_gamma   90.00
#
_symmetry.space_group_name_H-M   'P 1'
#
loop_
_entity.id
_entity.type
_entity.pdbx_description
1 polymer ?
#
loop_
_entity_poly.entity_id
_entity_poly.type
_entity_poly.pdbx_seq_one_letter_code
_entity_poly.pdbx_strand_id
1 'polypeptide(L)'
;MDEQKESLQKIVNTLALKNEEIQNFICCLKQNLQNLEANSTRVQEDLESEFSSLHAVLDELKEGMMTRIKQERASRTYELQNQLSACTKALESSEELLEVANQTLCSSETDGFNQAAKDIKDSVTMAPAFRLSLKAKASDSMSHLMVDFTQEREVLRAIRFLPVPATPEIQESECQVYDNSVMVLWTLPEPDSKIDHYILEYRRTNHEGPPRAREEHPWMVVEGIKETEYTLTGLRFDTRYMTFRVKACNKAVAGEFSELVTLETHAFVFKLDAGSAHQNLKVEDLIVEWDSSGGKTPIQDIRKEKNRTSSPMHSPARTAMMSPKRAPSARVGRDRFTAESYTVLGDTMIDSGQHYWEVRFDKESKAFAAGVALRSLGRFDQLGKSSASWCIHLNNWLQQSLSAKHNNKARTLDCPIPERMGIYCNYDEGTLSFYNAKTKTLMHTFRTKFQQPVIPAFMVWNGSFSVQTGLQVPTIVQCGQKRNSNASSSNASLT
;
A
#
# COMPACT_ATOMS: atom_id res chain seq x y z
N MET A 1 34.75 -40.57 -58.64
CA MET A 1 33.32 -40.27 -58.90
C MET A 1 32.51 -40.20 -57.61
N ASP A 2 32.64 -41.15 -56.69
CA ASP A 2 31.83 -41.18 -55.47
C ASP A 2 32.11 -40.03 -54.48
N GLU A 3 33.37 -39.62 -54.29
CA GLU A 3 33.70 -38.45 -53.45
C GLU A 3 33.12 -37.14 -53.98
N GLN A 4 33.12 -36.95 -55.30
CA GLN A 4 32.51 -35.78 -55.94
C GLN A 4 30.98 -35.78 -55.77
N LYS A 5 30.36 -36.97 -55.81
CA LYS A 5 28.93 -37.15 -55.57
C LYS A 5 28.56 -36.85 -54.12
N GLU A 6 29.38 -37.27 -53.16
CA GLU A 6 29.17 -36.97 -51.73
C GLU A 6 29.36 -35.47 -51.42
N SER A 7 30.37 -34.83 -52.00
CA SER A 7 30.59 -33.39 -51.88
C SER A 7 29.40 -32.59 -52.43
N LEU A 8 28.89 -32.99 -53.61
CA LEU A 8 27.70 -32.39 -54.21
C LEU A 8 26.47 -32.59 -53.32
N GLN A 9 26.28 -33.77 -52.72
CA GLN A 9 25.17 -34.03 -51.80
C GLN A 9 25.20 -33.12 -50.56
N LYS A 10 26.38 -32.85 -49.99
CA LYS A 10 26.54 -31.92 -48.85
C LYS A 10 26.18 -30.48 -49.24
N ILE A 11 26.58 -30.04 -50.43
CA ILE A 11 26.22 -28.72 -50.96
C ILE A 11 24.71 -28.62 -51.17
N VAL A 12 24.09 -29.63 -51.78
CA VAL A 12 22.63 -29.69 -51.99
C VAL A 12 21.87 -29.63 -50.66
N ASN A 13 22.29 -30.40 -49.65
CA ASN A 13 21.66 -30.39 -48.32
C ASN A 13 21.78 -29.01 -47.64
N THR A 14 22.94 -28.36 -47.75
CA THR A 14 23.16 -27.02 -47.18
C THR A 14 22.29 -25.97 -47.87
N LEU A 15 22.18 -26.04 -49.20
CA LEU A 15 21.29 -25.18 -50.00
C LEU A 15 19.83 -25.41 -49.63
N ALA A 16 19.40 -26.66 -49.41
CA ALA A 16 18.04 -26.98 -48.99
C ALA A 16 17.71 -26.36 -47.63
N LEU A 17 18.59 -26.51 -46.63
CA LEU A 17 18.43 -25.89 -45.31
C LEU A 17 18.38 -24.35 -45.39
N LYS A 18 19.26 -23.74 -46.19
CA LYS A 18 19.23 -22.29 -46.39
C LYS A 18 17.97 -21.81 -47.10
N ASN A 19 17.48 -22.57 -48.07
CA ASN A 19 16.19 -22.27 -48.71
C ASN A 19 15.04 -22.33 -47.71
N GLU A 20 15.03 -23.32 -46.80
CA GLU A 20 14.01 -23.43 -45.74
C GLU A 20 14.07 -22.23 -44.76
N GLU A 21 15.26 -21.84 -44.30
CA GLU A 21 15.45 -20.64 -43.47
C GLU A 21 14.93 -19.37 -44.16
N ILE A 22 15.24 -19.20 -45.46
CA ILE A 22 14.78 -18.06 -46.26
C ILE A 22 13.26 -18.08 -46.40
N GLN A 23 12.64 -19.24 -46.67
CA GLN A 23 11.18 -19.36 -46.77
C GLN A 23 10.50 -19.00 -45.44
N ASN A 24 11.04 -19.48 -44.31
CA ASN A 24 10.55 -19.14 -42.98
C ASN A 24 10.68 -17.63 -42.71
N PHE A 25 11.82 -17.03 -43.04
CA PHE A 25 12.02 -15.59 -42.90
C PHE A 25 11.07 -14.77 -43.78
N ILE A 26 10.83 -15.18 -45.03
CA ILE A 26 9.83 -14.57 -45.92
C ILE A 26 8.44 -14.65 -45.29
N CYS A 27 8.07 -15.78 -44.69
CA CYS A 27 6.80 -15.94 -43.98
C CYS A 27 6.68 -14.95 -42.81
N CYS A 28 7.73 -14.84 -41.98
CA CYS A 28 7.78 -13.86 -40.90
C CYS A 28 7.65 -12.41 -41.41
N LEU A 29 8.33 -12.06 -42.50
CA LEU A 29 8.23 -10.72 -43.10
C LEU A 29 6.81 -10.43 -43.60
N LYS A 30 6.15 -11.38 -44.27
CA LYS A 30 4.76 -11.24 -44.70
C LYS A 30 3.81 -11.01 -43.53
N GLN A 31 4.00 -11.76 -42.43
CA GLN A 31 3.21 -11.56 -41.22
C GLN A 31 3.45 -10.18 -40.60
N ASN A 32 4.70 -9.71 -40.54
CA ASN A 32 5.03 -8.38 -40.02
C ASN A 32 4.41 -7.27 -40.86
N LEU A 33 4.36 -7.42 -42.20
CA LEU A 33 3.68 -6.47 -43.08
C LEU A 33 2.18 -6.42 -42.81
N GLN A 34 1.51 -7.57 -42.68
CA GLN A 34 0.09 -7.62 -42.33
C GLN A 34 -0.19 -7.00 -40.96
N ASN A 35 0.67 -7.27 -39.97
CA ASN A 35 0.55 -6.67 -38.64
C ASN A 35 0.75 -5.15 -38.69
N LEU A 36 1.69 -4.66 -39.50
CA LEU A 36 1.93 -3.23 -39.69
C LEU A 36 0.72 -2.54 -40.32
N GLU A 37 0.12 -3.13 -41.35
CA GLU A 37 -1.10 -2.62 -41.97
C GLU A 37 -2.24 -2.53 -40.95
N ALA A 38 -2.51 -3.62 -40.21
CA ALA A 38 -3.55 -3.64 -39.20
C ALA A 38 -3.31 -2.63 -38.06
N ASN A 39 -2.06 -2.51 -37.60
CA ASN A 39 -1.68 -1.53 -36.58
C ASN A 39 -1.83 -0.10 -37.09
N SER A 40 -1.45 0.18 -38.34
CA SER A 40 -1.62 1.50 -38.96
C SER A 40 -3.10 1.88 -39.04
N THR A 41 -3.97 0.96 -39.45
CA THR A 41 -5.42 1.21 -39.50
C THR A 41 -5.97 1.52 -38.11
N ARG A 42 -5.57 0.77 -37.07
CA ARG A 42 -5.97 1.08 -35.68
C ARG A 42 -5.55 2.47 -35.24
N VAL A 43 -4.29 2.84 -35.46
CA VAL A 43 -3.78 4.17 -35.05
C VAL A 43 -4.52 5.29 -35.78
N GLN A 44 -4.94 5.07 -37.03
CA GLN A 44 -5.79 6.01 -37.77
C GLN A 44 -7.19 6.12 -37.15
N GLU A 45 -7.84 5.00 -36.85
CA GLU A 45 -9.15 4.97 -36.20
C GLU A 45 -9.14 5.64 -34.83
N ASP A 46 -8.11 5.37 -34.01
CA ASP A 46 -7.94 5.98 -32.69
C ASP A 46 -7.76 7.51 -32.80
N LEU A 47 -6.96 7.98 -33.77
CA LEU A 47 -6.78 9.40 -34.03
C LEU A 47 -8.09 10.08 -34.46
N GLU A 48 -8.84 9.45 -35.36
CA GLU A 48 -10.13 9.96 -35.82
C GLU A 48 -11.16 10.01 -34.69
N SER A 49 -11.14 9.02 -33.79
CA SER A 49 -11.97 9.00 -32.58
C SER A 49 -11.65 10.17 -31.63
N GLU A 50 -10.36 10.44 -31.35
CA GLU A 50 -9.95 11.56 -30.51
C GLU A 50 -10.36 12.92 -31.10
N PHE A 51 -10.20 13.10 -32.42
CA PHE A 51 -10.70 14.30 -33.08
C PHE A 51 -12.23 14.38 -33.04
N SER A 52 -12.95 13.28 -33.23
CA SER A 52 -14.42 13.26 -33.16
C SER A 52 -14.91 13.69 -31.78
N SER A 53 -14.24 13.23 -30.71
CA SER A 53 -14.50 13.65 -29.34
C SER A 53 -14.28 15.16 -29.14
N LEU A 54 -13.17 15.71 -29.65
CA LEU A 54 -12.91 17.15 -29.60
C LEU A 54 -13.96 17.98 -30.36
N HIS A 55 -14.38 17.53 -31.54
CA HIS A 55 -15.44 18.19 -32.31
C HIS A 55 -16.76 18.19 -31.55
N ALA A 56 -17.13 17.08 -30.89
CA ALA A 56 -18.35 17.00 -30.10
C ALA A 56 -18.39 18.04 -28.97
N VAL A 57 -17.26 18.21 -28.26
CA VAL A 57 -17.14 19.24 -27.21
C VAL A 57 -17.28 20.65 -27.78
N LEU A 58 -16.66 20.93 -28.94
CA LEU A 58 -16.77 22.23 -29.60
C LEU A 58 -18.20 22.52 -30.10
N ASP A 59 -18.89 21.50 -30.61
CA ASP A 59 -20.28 21.63 -31.05
C ASP A 59 -21.22 21.85 -29.86
N GLU A 60 -21.02 21.16 -28.74
CA GLU A 60 -21.78 21.39 -27.50
C GLU A 60 -21.55 22.82 -26.98
N LEU A 61 -20.30 23.30 -26.96
CA LEU A 61 -19.96 24.66 -26.58
C LEU A 61 -20.64 25.69 -27.48
N LYS A 62 -20.59 25.47 -28.80
CA LYS A 62 -21.23 26.32 -29.80
C LYS A 62 -22.74 26.38 -29.61
N GLU A 63 -23.41 25.24 -29.43
CA GLU A 63 -24.86 25.21 -29.19
C GLU A 63 -25.22 25.90 -27.86
N GLY A 64 -24.42 25.70 -26.81
CA GLY A 64 -24.57 26.42 -25.54
C GLY A 64 -24.46 27.95 -25.70
N MET A 65 -23.49 28.44 -26.46
CA MET A 65 -23.36 29.88 -26.74
C MET A 65 -24.50 30.40 -27.61
N MET A 66 -24.90 29.67 -28.64
CA MET A 66 -25.99 30.04 -29.55
C MET A 66 -27.35 30.11 -28.85
N THR A 67 -27.63 29.17 -27.95
CA THR A 67 -28.86 29.18 -27.14
C THR A 67 -28.91 30.39 -26.23
N ARG A 68 -27.79 30.76 -25.60
CA ARG A 68 -27.69 31.98 -24.77
C ARG A 68 -27.95 33.25 -25.58
N ILE A 69 -27.36 33.38 -26.78
CA ILE A 69 -27.62 34.52 -27.68
C ILE A 69 -29.11 34.59 -28.07
N LYS A 70 -29.70 33.44 -28.46
CA LYS A 70 -31.13 33.37 -28.82
C LYS A 70 -32.04 33.77 -27.65
N GLN A 71 -31.75 33.29 -26.45
CA GLN A 71 -32.51 33.60 -25.25
C GLN A 71 -32.44 35.10 -24.92
N GLU A 72 -31.25 35.70 -25.00
CA GLU A 72 -31.07 37.11 -24.69
C GLU A 72 -31.73 38.01 -25.75
N ARG A 73 -31.63 37.64 -27.03
CA ARG A 73 -32.39 38.28 -28.10
C ARG A 73 -33.89 38.20 -27.83
N ALA A 74 -34.42 37.04 -27.49
CA ALA A 74 -35.84 36.85 -27.23
C ALA A 74 -36.32 37.70 -26.04
N SER A 75 -35.56 37.72 -24.94
CA SER A 75 -35.86 38.52 -23.75
C SER A 75 -35.90 40.03 -24.05
N ARG A 76 -34.87 40.55 -24.74
CA ARG A 76 -34.86 41.97 -25.16
C ARG A 76 -36.00 42.31 -26.13
N THR A 77 -36.25 41.42 -27.10
CA THR A 77 -37.34 41.60 -28.06
C THR A 77 -38.68 41.67 -27.35
N TYR A 78 -38.91 40.78 -26.37
CA TYR A 78 -40.12 40.76 -25.57
C TYR A 78 -40.32 42.06 -24.77
N GLU A 79 -39.27 42.54 -24.10
CA GLU A 79 -39.35 43.80 -23.34
C GLU A 79 -39.65 45.00 -24.24
N LEU A 80 -38.99 45.08 -25.41
CA LEU A 80 -39.22 46.14 -26.39
C LEU A 80 -40.63 46.06 -27.01
N GLN A 81 -41.13 44.86 -27.33
CA GLN A 81 -42.48 44.67 -27.87
C GLN A 81 -43.56 45.05 -26.84
N ASN A 82 -43.36 44.68 -25.57
CA ASN A 82 -44.25 45.09 -24.49
C ASN A 82 -44.27 46.61 -24.31
N GLN A 83 -43.09 47.25 -24.33
CA GLN A 83 -43.00 48.71 -24.27
C GLN A 83 -43.68 49.36 -25.49
N LEU A 84 -43.46 48.83 -26.69
CA LEU A 84 -44.10 49.30 -27.91
C LEU A 84 -45.62 49.23 -27.81
N SER A 85 -46.19 48.08 -27.40
CA SER A 85 -47.64 47.92 -27.24
C SER A 85 -48.21 48.89 -26.20
N ALA A 86 -47.51 49.11 -25.08
CA ALA A 86 -47.92 50.07 -24.07
C ALA A 86 -47.91 51.52 -24.62
N CYS A 87 -46.87 51.90 -25.37
CA CYS A 87 -46.79 53.20 -26.04
C CYS A 87 -47.93 53.37 -27.05
N THR A 88 -48.19 52.38 -27.89
CA THR A 88 -49.26 52.42 -28.91
C THR A 88 -50.62 52.63 -28.26
N LYS A 89 -50.98 51.83 -27.24
CA LYS A 89 -52.26 51.98 -26.53
C LYS A 89 -52.40 53.34 -25.84
N ALA A 90 -51.32 53.83 -25.24
CA ALA A 90 -51.32 55.13 -24.59
C ALA A 90 -51.48 56.28 -25.61
N LEU A 91 -50.89 56.13 -26.79
CA LEU A 91 -51.03 57.07 -27.89
C LEU A 91 -52.47 57.09 -28.42
N GLU A 92 -53.04 55.93 -28.76
CA GLU A 92 -54.45 55.79 -29.21
C GLU A 92 -55.42 56.45 -28.22
N SER A 93 -55.28 56.14 -26.93
CA SER A 93 -56.10 56.76 -25.87
C SER A 93 -55.92 58.27 -25.77
N SER A 94 -54.73 58.80 -26.07
CA SER A 94 -54.48 60.24 -26.05
C SER A 94 -55.04 60.94 -27.29
N GLU A 95 -54.98 60.29 -28.45
CA GLU A 95 -55.58 60.77 -29.70
C GLU A 95 -57.10 60.85 -29.59
N GLU A 96 -57.75 59.83 -29.02
CA GLU A 96 -59.19 59.85 -28.73
C GLU A 96 -59.59 61.01 -27.80
N LEU A 97 -58.87 61.21 -26.69
CA LEU A 97 -59.12 62.32 -25.78
C LEU A 97 -58.92 63.68 -26.44
N LEU A 98 -57.91 63.80 -27.30
CA LEU A 98 -57.63 65.01 -28.06
C LEU A 98 -58.74 65.30 -29.08
N GLU A 99 -59.28 64.27 -29.73
CA GLU A 99 -60.42 64.39 -30.63
C GLU A 99 -61.67 64.86 -29.88
N VAL A 100 -62.01 64.24 -28.75
CA VAL A 100 -63.17 64.63 -27.91
C VAL A 100 -63.03 66.08 -27.42
N ALA A 101 -61.81 66.49 -27.01
CA ALA A 101 -61.54 67.87 -26.62
C ALA A 101 -61.75 68.85 -27.78
N ASN A 102 -61.23 68.53 -28.96
CA ASN A 102 -61.39 69.38 -30.16
C ASN A 102 -62.86 69.49 -30.60
N GLN A 103 -63.62 68.39 -30.56
CA GLN A 103 -65.06 68.40 -30.85
C GLN A 103 -65.84 69.28 -29.87
N THR A 104 -65.52 69.18 -28.57
CA THR A 104 -66.15 70.00 -27.50
C THR A 104 -65.81 71.48 -27.63
N LEU A 105 -64.61 71.84 -28.12
CA LEU A 105 -64.22 73.22 -28.40
C LEU A 105 -65.00 73.84 -29.59
N CYS A 106 -65.48 73.00 -30.52
CA CYS A 106 -66.21 73.43 -31.71
C CYS A 106 -67.73 73.46 -31.54
N SER A 107 -68.29 72.93 -30.46
CA SER A 107 -69.75 72.91 -30.25
C SER A 107 -70.26 74.27 -29.75
N SER A 108 -71.24 74.85 -30.46
CA SER A 108 -71.79 76.19 -30.20
C SER A 108 -72.78 76.29 -29.02
N GLU A 109 -72.93 75.25 -28.19
CA GLU A 109 -73.87 75.22 -27.07
C GLU A 109 -73.17 75.61 -25.75
N THR A 110 -73.68 76.65 -25.08
CA THR A 110 -73.12 77.17 -23.82
C THR A 110 -73.55 76.38 -22.58
N ASP A 111 -74.63 75.61 -22.66
CA ASP A 111 -75.09 74.76 -21.55
C ASP A 111 -74.39 73.39 -21.62
N GLY A 112 -73.64 73.05 -20.56
CA GLY A 112 -72.94 71.76 -20.43
C GLY A 112 -71.44 71.79 -20.76
N PHE A 113 -70.94 72.81 -21.47
CA PHE A 113 -69.51 72.94 -21.82
C PHE A 113 -68.59 72.85 -20.58
N ASN A 114 -68.94 73.55 -19.50
CA ASN A 114 -68.15 73.56 -18.27
C ASN A 114 -68.06 72.17 -17.61
N GLN A 115 -69.10 71.35 -17.75
CA GLN A 115 -69.11 69.98 -17.24
C GLN A 115 -68.27 69.06 -18.13
N ALA A 116 -68.45 69.12 -19.46
CA ALA A 116 -67.64 68.35 -20.41
C ALA A 116 -66.14 68.70 -20.32
N ALA A 117 -65.80 69.99 -20.18
CA ALA A 117 -64.42 70.44 -19.98
C ALA A 117 -63.81 69.91 -18.66
N LYS A 118 -64.62 69.80 -17.60
CA LYS A 118 -64.20 69.20 -16.33
C LYS A 118 -63.96 67.70 -16.48
N ASP A 119 -64.84 66.98 -17.16
CA ASP A 119 -64.73 65.54 -17.37
C ASP A 119 -63.52 65.18 -18.26
N ILE A 120 -63.23 65.99 -19.28
CA ILE A 120 -62.03 65.86 -20.11
C ILE A 120 -60.78 66.15 -19.28
N LYS A 121 -60.78 67.19 -18.45
CA LYS A 121 -59.65 67.52 -17.55
C LYS A 121 -59.34 66.37 -16.59
N ASP A 122 -60.37 65.77 -15.99
CA ASP A 122 -60.24 64.63 -15.09
C ASP A 122 -59.77 63.37 -15.85
N SER A 123 -60.20 63.19 -17.11
CA SER A 123 -59.77 62.08 -17.97
C SER A 123 -58.31 62.23 -18.43
N VAL A 124 -57.88 63.44 -18.83
CA VAL A 124 -56.51 63.75 -19.26
C VAL A 124 -55.53 63.58 -18.10
N THR A 125 -55.87 64.07 -16.90
CA THR A 125 -54.99 63.92 -15.72
C THR A 125 -54.74 62.46 -15.32
N MET A 126 -55.67 61.55 -15.67
CA MET A 126 -55.55 60.12 -15.42
C MET A 126 -55.08 59.32 -16.63
N ALA A 127 -54.84 59.97 -17.78
CA ALA A 127 -54.51 59.28 -19.01
C ALA A 127 -53.15 58.55 -18.93
N PRO A 128 -53.06 57.30 -19.43
CA PRO A 128 -51.83 56.49 -19.35
C PRO A 128 -50.59 57.15 -19.96
N ALA A 129 -50.76 57.98 -21.00
CA ALA A 129 -49.65 58.63 -21.70
C ALA A 129 -48.81 59.56 -20.81
N PHE A 130 -49.43 60.25 -19.85
CA PHE A 130 -48.69 61.16 -18.95
C PHE A 130 -47.85 60.43 -17.90
N ARG A 131 -48.02 59.12 -17.75
CA ARG A 131 -47.27 58.28 -16.80
C ARG A 131 -46.25 57.37 -17.50
N LEU A 132 -46.14 57.46 -18.82
CA LEU A 132 -45.31 56.56 -19.63
C LEU A 132 -43.87 57.06 -19.72
N SER A 133 -42.90 56.15 -19.56
CA SER A 133 -41.47 56.45 -19.75
C SER A 133 -41.06 56.25 -21.21
N LEU A 134 -40.50 57.29 -21.81
CA LEU A 134 -40.02 57.28 -23.21
C LEU A 134 -38.56 56.80 -23.36
N LYS A 135 -37.94 56.31 -22.29
CA LYS A 135 -36.62 55.67 -22.38
C LYS A 135 -36.78 54.19 -22.71
N ALA A 136 -36.03 53.71 -23.70
CA ALA A 136 -36.02 52.29 -24.05
C ALA A 136 -35.61 51.45 -22.82
N LYS A 137 -36.42 50.44 -22.50
CA LYS A 137 -36.20 49.55 -21.35
C LYS A 137 -35.11 48.50 -21.60
N ALA A 138 -34.75 48.27 -22.86
CA ALA A 138 -33.67 47.39 -23.25
C ALA A 138 -32.80 48.05 -24.34
N SER A 139 -31.50 47.77 -24.30
CA SER A 139 -30.56 48.14 -25.37
C SER A 139 -30.60 47.11 -26.50
N ASP A 140 -30.26 47.55 -27.71
CA ASP A 140 -30.06 46.75 -28.91
C ASP A 140 -28.66 46.10 -29.01
N SER A 141 -27.70 46.55 -28.19
CA SER A 141 -26.33 46.02 -28.19
C SER A 141 -26.25 44.62 -27.57
N MET A 142 -25.48 43.74 -28.20
CA MET A 142 -25.15 42.39 -27.73
C MET A 142 -23.63 42.13 -27.67
N SER A 143 -22.81 43.18 -27.69
CA SER A 143 -21.35 43.08 -27.81
C SER A 143 -20.66 42.35 -26.65
N HIS A 144 -21.26 42.30 -25.46
CA HIS A 144 -20.73 41.55 -24.31
C HIS A 144 -20.77 40.03 -24.50
N LEU A 145 -21.43 39.52 -25.54
CA LEU A 145 -21.43 38.11 -25.92
C LEU A 145 -20.35 37.75 -26.96
N MET A 146 -19.47 38.68 -27.32
CA MET A 146 -18.36 38.39 -28.21
C MET A 146 -17.36 37.42 -27.57
N VAL A 147 -16.85 36.49 -28.36
CA VAL A 147 -15.93 35.43 -27.92
C VAL A 147 -14.61 35.55 -28.66
N ASP A 148 -13.50 35.31 -27.95
CA ASP A 148 -12.16 35.20 -28.51
C ASP A 148 -11.60 33.80 -28.24
N PHE A 149 -11.23 33.07 -29.30
CA PHE A 149 -10.66 31.71 -29.24
C PHE A 149 -9.15 31.69 -29.50
N THR A 150 -8.44 32.79 -29.24
CA THR A 150 -7.01 32.89 -29.55
C THR A 150 -6.17 31.93 -28.72
N GLN A 151 -6.41 31.81 -27.42
CA GLN A 151 -5.66 30.91 -26.54
C GLN A 151 -5.91 29.44 -26.89
N GLU A 152 -7.17 29.07 -27.11
CA GLU A 152 -7.60 27.71 -27.45
C GLU A 152 -6.99 27.26 -28.78
N ARG A 153 -6.95 28.15 -29.78
CA ARG A 153 -6.27 27.87 -31.06
C ARG A 153 -4.78 27.59 -30.89
N GLU A 154 -4.10 28.31 -30.01
CA GLU A 154 -2.68 28.05 -29.74
C GLU A 154 -2.47 26.71 -29.03
N VAL A 155 -3.34 26.35 -28.08
CA VAL A 155 -3.31 25.02 -27.44
C VAL A 155 -3.55 23.91 -28.48
N LEU A 156 -4.53 24.06 -29.37
CA LEU A 156 -4.81 23.10 -30.43
C LEU A 156 -3.64 22.97 -31.42
N ARG A 157 -2.96 24.07 -31.75
CA ARG A 157 -1.75 24.07 -32.60
C ARG A 157 -0.55 23.40 -31.94
N ALA A 158 -0.51 23.36 -30.61
CA ALA A 158 0.55 22.73 -29.84
C ALA A 158 0.38 21.21 -29.68
N ILE A 159 -0.75 20.62 -30.11
CA ILE A 159 -0.98 19.17 -30.04
C ILE A 159 0.05 18.43 -30.91
N ARG A 160 0.69 17.42 -30.33
CA ARG A 160 1.68 16.54 -30.96
C ARG A 160 1.39 15.10 -30.56
N PHE A 161 1.86 14.14 -31.34
CA PHE A 161 1.88 12.74 -30.92
C PHE A 161 2.67 12.57 -29.62
N LEU A 162 2.24 11.63 -28.78
CA LEU A 162 2.92 11.33 -27.54
C LEU A 162 4.30 10.72 -27.84
N PRO A 163 5.38 11.23 -27.23
CA PRO A 163 6.70 10.62 -27.38
C PRO A 163 6.73 9.26 -26.67
N VAL A 164 7.70 8.40 -27.01
CA VAL A 164 7.96 7.20 -26.20
C VAL A 164 8.39 7.66 -24.79
N PRO A 165 7.77 7.15 -23.71
CA PRO A 165 8.18 7.46 -22.35
C PRO A 165 9.68 7.19 -22.12
N ALA A 166 10.32 8.05 -21.33
CA ALA A 166 11.69 7.82 -20.89
C ALA A 166 11.76 6.56 -19.99
N THR A 167 12.88 5.85 -20.07
CA THR A 167 13.14 4.67 -19.24
C THR A 167 13.27 5.08 -17.78
N PRO A 168 12.45 4.54 -16.86
CA PRO A 168 12.62 4.79 -15.42
C PRO A 168 13.89 4.11 -14.89
N GLU A 169 14.43 4.65 -13.81
CA GLU A 169 15.61 4.12 -13.13
C GLU A 169 15.24 3.72 -11.69
N ILE A 170 15.45 2.44 -11.36
CA ILE A 170 15.18 1.92 -10.00
C ILE A 170 16.31 2.38 -9.07
N GLN A 171 15.93 3.04 -7.99
CA GLN A 171 16.86 3.55 -6.97
C GLN A 171 17.17 2.45 -5.95
N GLU A 172 18.10 1.54 -6.28
CA GLU A 172 18.43 0.37 -5.45
C GLU A 172 18.77 0.74 -4.00
N SER A 173 19.47 1.86 -3.77
CA SER A 173 19.82 2.34 -2.43
C SER A 173 18.64 2.84 -1.60
N GLU A 174 17.52 3.19 -2.24
CA GLU A 174 16.30 3.68 -1.58
C GLU A 174 15.21 2.60 -1.50
N CYS A 175 15.35 1.52 -2.28
CA CYS A 175 14.52 0.33 -2.14
C CYS A 175 14.67 -0.26 -0.74
N GLN A 176 13.55 -0.70 -0.17
CA GLN A 176 13.52 -1.26 1.17
C GLN A 176 13.04 -2.70 1.13
N VAL A 177 13.75 -3.58 1.81
CA VAL A 177 13.36 -4.98 1.95
C VAL A 177 13.08 -5.27 3.41
N TYR A 178 11.83 -5.60 3.70
CA TYR A 178 11.39 -5.99 5.04
C TYR A 178 10.72 -7.36 4.94
N ASP A 179 11.37 -8.37 5.52
CA ASP A 179 10.81 -9.70 5.71
C ASP A 179 10.30 -10.32 4.38
N ASN A 180 8.97 -10.29 4.20
CA ASN A 180 8.23 -10.84 3.07
C ASN A 180 7.72 -9.74 2.13
N SER A 181 8.30 -8.55 2.19
CA SER A 181 7.90 -7.41 1.39
C SER A 181 9.12 -6.68 0.84
N VAL A 182 8.96 -6.16 -0.38
CA VAL A 182 9.96 -5.36 -1.05
C VAL A 182 9.27 -4.12 -1.58
N MET A 183 9.73 -2.97 -1.11
CA MET A 183 9.36 -1.66 -1.65
C MET A 183 10.40 -1.29 -2.71
N VAL A 184 9.93 -1.17 -3.95
CA VAL A 184 10.74 -0.74 -5.09
C VAL A 184 10.40 0.72 -5.36
N LEU A 185 11.43 1.56 -5.48
CA LEU A 185 11.30 2.98 -5.79
C LEU A 185 12.09 3.28 -7.06
N TRP A 186 11.54 4.12 -7.93
CA TRP A 186 12.18 4.52 -9.18
C TRP A 186 11.98 6.00 -9.46
N THR A 187 12.77 6.54 -10.39
CA THR A 187 12.67 7.93 -10.84
C THR A 187 12.73 8.00 -12.36
N LEU A 188 12.14 9.06 -12.93
CA LEU A 188 12.35 9.39 -14.33
C LEU A 188 13.48 10.42 -14.46
N PRO A 189 14.31 10.36 -15.53
CA PRO A 189 15.36 11.35 -15.77
C PRO A 189 14.81 12.79 -15.84
N GLU A 190 13.64 12.94 -16.45
CA GLU A 190 12.89 14.20 -16.49
C GLU A 190 11.42 13.92 -16.11
N PRO A 191 10.78 14.79 -15.31
CA PRO A 191 9.38 14.63 -14.96
C PRO A 191 8.50 14.80 -16.20
N ASP A 192 7.76 13.74 -16.55
CA ASP A 192 6.82 13.74 -17.68
C ASP A 192 5.38 13.58 -17.18
N SER A 193 4.59 14.65 -17.33
CA SER A 193 3.17 14.65 -16.95
C SER A 193 2.29 13.84 -17.91
N LYS A 194 2.84 13.33 -19.01
CA LYS A 194 2.13 12.50 -19.99
C LYS A 194 2.17 11.01 -19.65
N ILE A 195 2.93 10.62 -18.61
CA ILE A 195 2.89 9.24 -18.11
C ILE A 195 1.51 8.97 -17.56
N ASP A 196 0.87 7.92 -18.07
CA ASP A 196 -0.40 7.44 -17.58
C ASP A 196 -0.20 6.49 -16.41
N HIS A 197 0.68 5.48 -16.54
CA HIS A 197 0.95 4.52 -15.47
C HIS A 197 2.32 3.84 -15.65
N TYR A 198 2.73 3.06 -14.66
CA TYR A 198 3.90 2.20 -14.72
C TYR A 198 3.50 0.72 -14.71
N ILE A 199 4.34 -0.09 -15.35
CA ILE A 199 4.27 -1.54 -15.31
C ILE A 199 5.54 -2.05 -14.61
N LEU A 200 5.37 -2.65 -13.45
CA LEU A 200 6.42 -3.32 -12.70
C LEU A 200 6.37 -4.81 -13.01
N GLU A 201 7.47 -5.34 -13.52
CA GLU A 201 7.63 -6.78 -13.67
C GLU A 201 8.65 -7.29 -12.66
N TYR A 202 8.32 -8.44 -12.07
CA TYR A 202 9.21 -9.14 -11.16
C TYR A 202 9.15 -10.64 -11.41
N ARG A 203 10.23 -11.33 -11.09
CA ARG A 203 10.26 -12.80 -11.14
C ARG A 203 11.27 -13.33 -10.14
N ARG A 204 11.09 -14.62 -9.83
CA ARG A 204 12.07 -15.39 -9.06
C ARG A 204 13.12 -15.93 -10.01
N THR A 205 14.39 -15.74 -9.70
CA THR A 205 15.47 -16.52 -10.33
C THR A 205 16.01 -17.54 -9.32
N ASN A 206 16.57 -18.66 -9.81
CA ASN A 206 17.06 -19.75 -8.95
C ASN A 206 18.60 -19.89 -9.05
N HIS A 207 19.33 -18.86 -9.51
CA HIS A 207 20.77 -18.96 -9.80
C HIS A 207 21.54 -17.66 -9.55
N GLU A 208 22.78 -17.79 -9.03
CA GLU A 208 23.77 -16.72 -9.00
C GLU A 208 24.44 -16.56 -10.38
N GLY A 209 24.54 -15.33 -10.89
CA GLY A 209 25.24 -14.98 -12.13
C GLY A 209 24.34 -14.32 -13.20
N PRO A 210 24.91 -13.92 -14.36
CA PRO A 210 24.15 -13.28 -15.43
C PRO A 210 23.06 -14.21 -16.00
N PRO A 211 21.94 -13.67 -16.51
CA PRO A 211 20.81 -14.44 -17.01
C PRO A 211 21.24 -15.48 -18.04
N ARG A 212 20.94 -16.77 -17.81
CA ARG A 212 21.11 -17.81 -18.84
C ARG A 212 19.96 -17.73 -19.84
N ALA A 213 20.21 -18.00 -21.12
CA ALA A 213 19.24 -17.89 -22.22
C ALA A 213 17.96 -18.77 -22.12
N ARG A 214 17.83 -19.60 -21.08
CA ARG A 214 16.61 -20.37 -20.75
C ARG A 214 16.31 -20.22 -19.27
N GLU A 215 15.49 -19.23 -18.94
CA GLU A 215 14.93 -19.06 -17.60
C GLU A 215 13.51 -19.60 -17.55
N GLU A 216 13.24 -20.51 -16.60
CA GLU A 216 12.01 -21.31 -16.55
C GLU A 216 10.80 -20.60 -15.91
N HIS A 217 10.98 -19.42 -15.31
CA HIS A 217 9.91 -18.76 -14.53
C HIS A 217 9.36 -17.54 -15.30
N PRO A 218 8.02 -17.43 -15.45
CA PRO A 218 7.41 -16.29 -16.12
C PRO A 218 7.58 -15.00 -15.30
N TRP A 219 7.58 -13.86 -16.00
CA TRP A 219 7.44 -12.56 -15.37
C TRP A 219 6.06 -12.43 -14.73
N MET A 220 6.03 -12.05 -13.46
CA MET A 220 4.84 -11.56 -12.79
C MET A 220 4.72 -10.07 -13.09
N VAL A 221 3.52 -9.61 -13.40
CA VAL A 221 3.26 -8.25 -13.86
C VAL A 221 2.32 -7.55 -12.90
N VAL A 222 2.69 -6.33 -12.50
CA VAL A 222 1.83 -5.37 -11.80
C VAL A 222 1.65 -4.17 -12.72
N GLU A 223 0.42 -3.91 -13.13
CA GLU A 223 0.08 -2.80 -14.02
C GLU A 223 -0.74 -1.73 -13.31
N GLY A 224 -0.78 -0.53 -13.89
CA GLY A 224 -1.64 0.56 -13.42
C GLY A 224 -1.09 1.34 -12.23
N ILE A 225 0.20 1.20 -11.92
CA ILE A 225 0.84 1.94 -10.82
C ILE A 225 0.91 3.43 -11.22
N LYS A 226 0.45 4.34 -10.37
CA LYS A 226 0.43 5.79 -10.65
C LYS A 226 1.59 6.51 -9.97
N GLU A 227 2.03 5.99 -8.83
CA GLU A 227 3.18 6.48 -8.09
C GLU A 227 4.51 5.99 -8.68
N THR A 228 5.62 6.54 -8.19
CA THR A 228 6.98 6.13 -8.55
C THR A 228 7.57 5.12 -7.53
N GLU A 229 6.70 4.46 -6.79
CA GLU A 229 7.04 3.43 -5.83
C GLU A 229 5.97 2.33 -5.81
N TYR A 230 6.36 1.12 -5.41
CA TYR A 230 5.42 0.03 -5.19
C TYR A 230 5.93 -0.94 -4.14
N THR A 231 5.07 -1.27 -3.17
CA THR A 231 5.37 -2.28 -2.15
C THR A 231 4.76 -3.62 -2.54
N LEU A 232 5.62 -4.55 -2.94
CA LEU A 232 5.25 -5.93 -3.21
C LEU A 232 5.26 -6.72 -1.90
N THR A 233 4.15 -7.36 -1.55
CA THR A 233 3.97 -8.10 -0.29
C THR A 233 3.74 -9.59 -0.51
N GLY A 234 3.89 -10.40 0.54
CA GLY A 234 3.64 -11.84 0.48
C GLY A 234 4.73 -12.64 -0.24
N LEU A 235 5.94 -12.09 -0.27
CA LEU A 235 7.11 -12.69 -0.89
C LEU A 235 7.64 -13.86 -0.06
N ARG A 236 8.32 -14.78 -0.74
CA ARG A 236 8.96 -15.91 -0.08
C ARG A 236 10.23 -15.44 0.62
N PHE A 237 10.42 -15.86 1.87
CA PHE A 237 11.65 -15.63 2.63
C PHE A 237 12.88 -16.31 2.03
N ASP A 238 14.08 -15.82 2.39
CA ASP A 238 15.42 -16.28 1.99
C ASP A 238 15.53 -16.53 0.48
N THR A 239 14.83 -15.70 -0.28
CA THR A 239 14.91 -15.69 -1.73
C THR A 239 15.70 -14.44 -2.08
N ARG A 240 17.03 -14.61 -2.26
CA ARG A 240 17.76 -13.78 -3.23
C ARG A 240 16.99 -13.91 -4.55
N TYR A 241 17.19 -13.04 -5.54
CA TYR A 241 16.64 -13.25 -6.89
C TYR A 241 15.23 -12.73 -7.19
N MET A 242 14.74 -11.71 -6.49
CA MET A 242 13.62 -10.94 -7.01
C MET A 242 14.17 -9.91 -7.99
N THR A 243 14.25 -10.26 -9.29
CA THR A 243 14.67 -9.29 -10.31
C THR A 243 13.49 -8.41 -10.65
N PHE A 244 13.62 -7.11 -10.41
CA PHE A 244 12.63 -6.10 -10.74
C PHE A 244 13.05 -5.33 -11.98
N ARG A 245 12.06 -4.99 -12.81
CA ARG A 245 12.18 -4.01 -13.87
C ARG A 245 10.88 -3.24 -13.99
N VAL A 246 10.98 -1.96 -14.30
CA VAL A 246 9.81 -1.09 -14.45
C VAL A 246 9.88 -0.37 -15.78
N LYS A 247 8.72 -0.15 -16.41
CA LYS A 247 8.60 0.73 -17.57
C LYS A 247 7.49 1.74 -17.36
N ALA A 248 7.63 2.90 -17.95
CA ALA A 248 6.60 3.93 -17.99
C ALA A 248 5.72 3.74 -19.23
N CYS A 249 4.42 3.96 -19.07
CA CYS A 249 3.42 3.89 -20.12
C CYS A 249 2.71 5.23 -20.21
N ASN A 250 2.58 5.78 -21.42
CA ASN A 250 1.60 6.82 -21.68
C ASN A 250 0.38 6.23 -22.39
N LYS A 251 -0.58 7.07 -22.77
CA LYS A 251 -1.81 6.60 -23.43
C LYS A 251 -1.60 5.91 -24.78
N ALA A 252 -0.48 6.15 -25.45
CA ALA A 252 -0.21 5.64 -26.79
C ALA A 252 0.76 4.45 -26.80
N VAL A 253 1.80 4.49 -25.96
CA VAL A 253 2.91 3.55 -26.03
C VAL A 253 3.56 3.33 -24.67
N ALA A 254 4.07 2.12 -24.47
CA ALA A 254 4.95 1.77 -23.36
C ALA A 254 6.41 2.02 -23.75
N GLY A 255 7.17 2.65 -22.86
CA GLY A 255 8.61 2.80 -23.00
C GLY A 255 9.38 1.50 -22.78
N GLU A 256 10.71 1.61 -22.80
CA GLU A 256 11.61 0.51 -22.47
C GLU A 256 11.60 0.20 -20.98
N PHE A 257 11.96 -1.04 -20.64
CA PHE A 257 12.17 -1.43 -19.25
C PHE A 257 13.47 -0.85 -18.70
N SER A 258 13.44 -0.52 -17.41
CA SER A 258 14.61 -0.18 -16.61
C SER A 258 15.64 -1.31 -16.64
N GLU A 259 16.87 -0.97 -16.26
CA GLU A 259 17.86 -1.97 -15.87
C GLU A 259 17.32 -2.87 -14.75
N LEU A 260 17.81 -4.11 -14.74
CA LEU A 260 17.37 -5.14 -13.80
C LEU A 260 17.99 -4.90 -12.43
N VAL A 261 17.15 -4.76 -11.40
CA VAL A 261 17.62 -4.68 -10.00
C VAL A 261 17.24 -5.95 -9.26
N THR A 262 18.18 -6.51 -8.50
CA THR A 262 17.94 -7.72 -7.70
C THR A 262 17.88 -7.35 -6.23
N LEU A 263 16.72 -7.59 -5.59
CA LEU A 263 16.56 -7.41 -4.15
C LEU A 263 16.34 -8.78 -3.48
N GLU A 264 16.82 -8.92 -2.24
CA GLU A 264 16.77 -10.17 -1.46
C GLU A 264 15.86 -10.03 -0.24
N THR A 265 14.86 -10.90 -0.12
CA THR A 265 14.04 -11.02 1.08
C THR A 265 14.72 -11.88 2.13
N HIS A 266 14.85 -11.37 3.36
CA HIS A 266 15.41 -12.11 4.49
C HIS A 266 14.31 -12.70 5.38
N ALA A 267 14.47 -13.95 5.83
CA ALA A 267 13.57 -14.53 6.82
C ALA A 267 13.82 -13.96 8.22
N PHE A 268 12.77 -13.81 9.03
CA PHE A 268 12.95 -13.54 10.46
C PHE A 268 13.54 -14.76 11.18
N VAL A 269 14.84 -14.70 11.41
CA VAL A 269 15.62 -15.69 12.15
C VAL A 269 16.13 -15.06 13.43
N PHE A 270 15.88 -15.74 14.55
CA PHE A 270 16.42 -15.38 15.84
C PHE A 270 16.96 -16.64 16.52
N LYS A 271 17.96 -16.47 17.37
CA LYS A 271 18.46 -17.47 18.30
C LYS A 271 17.93 -17.16 19.70
N LEU A 272 18.14 -18.08 20.62
CA LEU A 272 17.81 -17.86 22.03
C LEU A 272 19.02 -17.27 22.76
N ASP A 273 18.82 -16.14 23.43
CA ASP A 273 19.87 -15.46 24.19
C ASP A 273 20.11 -16.18 25.51
N ALA A 274 21.09 -17.09 25.53
CA ALA A 274 21.54 -17.80 26.72
C ALA A 274 22.04 -16.87 27.85
N GLY A 275 22.40 -15.62 27.52
CA GLY A 275 22.77 -14.58 28.48
C GLY A 275 21.57 -14.03 29.25
N SER A 276 20.40 -13.96 28.63
CA SER A 276 19.12 -13.62 29.30
C SER A 276 18.57 -14.78 30.13
N ALA A 277 18.86 -16.02 29.74
CA ALA A 277 18.22 -17.22 30.28
C ALA A 277 18.40 -17.37 31.80
N HIS A 278 17.30 -17.71 32.47
CA HIS A 278 17.32 -18.09 33.88
C HIS A 278 18.38 -19.19 34.16
N GLN A 279 19.04 -19.16 35.32
CA GLN A 279 20.13 -20.08 35.68
C GLN A 279 19.76 -21.58 35.67
N ASN A 280 18.46 -21.89 35.73
CA ASN A 280 17.91 -23.25 35.65
C ASN A 280 17.47 -23.63 34.23
N LEU A 281 17.77 -22.81 33.23
CA LEU A 281 17.51 -23.13 31.83
C LEU A 281 18.83 -23.38 31.12
N LYS A 282 18.94 -24.55 30.49
CA LYS A 282 20.00 -24.86 29.53
C LYS A 282 19.50 -24.50 28.16
N VAL A 283 20.24 -23.65 27.46
CA VAL A 283 19.93 -23.22 26.09
C VAL A 283 20.97 -23.86 25.18
N GLU A 284 20.51 -24.69 24.25
CA GLU A 284 21.32 -25.30 23.19
C GLU A 284 20.65 -24.98 21.86
N ASP A 285 21.23 -24.03 21.12
CA ASP A 285 20.66 -23.44 19.91
C ASP A 285 19.20 -22.94 20.09
N LEU A 286 18.22 -23.66 19.54
CA LEU A 286 16.79 -23.36 19.61
C LEU A 286 16.04 -24.30 20.55
N ILE A 287 16.76 -25.09 21.35
CA ILE A 287 16.22 -26.03 22.34
C ILE A 287 16.54 -25.52 23.74
N VAL A 288 15.55 -25.60 24.62
CA VAL A 288 15.69 -25.20 26.02
C VAL A 288 15.16 -26.28 26.93
N GLU A 289 15.97 -26.65 27.92
CA GLU A 289 15.62 -27.63 28.94
C GLU A 289 15.75 -27.04 30.34
N TRP A 290 14.77 -27.33 31.19
CA TRP A 290 14.83 -26.96 32.59
C TRP A 290 15.69 -27.95 33.39
N ASP A 291 16.66 -27.42 34.14
CA ASP A 291 17.55 -28.18 35.00
C ASP A 291 17.32 -27.83 36.48
N SER A 292 16.98 -28.85 37.28
CA SER A 292 16.78 -28.73 38.73
C SER A 292 18.06 -28.35 39.49
N SER A 293 19.25 -28.62 38.96
CA SER A 293 20.53 -28.39 39.62
C SER A 293 21.04 -26.94 39.54
N GLY A 294 20.34 -26.06 38.81
CA GLY A 294 20.69 -24.63 38.71
C GLY A 294 22.08 -24.36 38.13
N GLY A 295 22.52 -25.20 37.19
CA GLY A 295 23.82 -25.06 36.53
C GLY A 295 25.03 -25.41 37.40
N LYS A 296 24.83 -26.02 38.57
CA LYS A 296 25.93 -26.52 39.41
C LYS A 296 26.28 -27.95 38.98
N THR A 297 27.37 -28.12 38.24
CA THR A 297 27.98 -29.43 38.00
C THR A 297 28.31 -30.10 39.34
N PRO A 298 27.94 -31.38 39.59
CA PRO A 298 28.32 -32.07 40.81
C PRO A 298 29.84 -32.29 40.81
N ILE A 299 30.54 -31.78 41.82
CA ILE A 299 31.92 -32.17 42.10
C ILE A 299 31.87 -33.62 42.59
N GLN A 300 32.37 -34.57 41.79
CA GLN A 300 32.64 -35.91 42.25
C GLN A 300 33.77 -35.84 43.29
N ASP A 301 33.43 -36.08 44.56
CA ASP A 301 34.37 -36.37 45.63
C ASP A 301 35.11 -37.69 45.35
N ILE A 302 36.23 -37.61 44.61
CA ILE A 302 37.20 -38.69 44.56
C ILE A 302 38.06 -38.59 45.83
N ARG A 303 37.64 -39.34 46.86
CA ARG A 303 38.52 -39.75 47.96
C ARG A 303 39.72 -40.51 47.37
N LYS A 304 40.86 -39.83 47.25
CA LYS A 304 42.16 -40.48 47.04
C LYS A 304 42.85 -40.64 48.39
N GLU A 305 42.89 -41.88 48.88
CA GLU A 305 43.85 -42.32 49.88
C GLU A 305 45.27 -41.95 49.43
N LYS A 306 46.04 -41.29 50.31
CA LYS A 306 47.48 -41.08 50.13
C LYS A 306 48.24 -41.88 51.17
N ASN A 307 48.93 -42.90 50.69
CA ASN A 307 49.99 -43.61 51.39
C ASN A 307 51.13 -42.67 51.79
N ARG A 308 51.68 -42.94 52.98
CA ARG A 308 52.84 -42.29 53.62
C ARG A 308 54.17 -42.70 52.98
N THR A 309 55.10 -41.75 52.92
CA THR A 309 56.59 -41.87 53.09
C THR A 309 57.16 -40.42 53.02
N SER A 310 57.56 -39.78 54.13
CA SER A 310 58.92 -39.64 54.72
C SER A 310 59.96 -39.07 53.71
N SER A 311 60.67 -37.94 53.86
CA SER A 311 61.12 -37.01 54.94
C SER A 311 61.83 -35.79 54.27
N PRO A 312 62.60 -34.86 54.92
CA PRO A 312 62.55 -34.22 56.25
C PRO A 312 62.59 -32.66 56.19
N MET A 313 62.62 -32.05 57.37
CA MET A 313 62.54 -30.62 57.67
C MET A 313 63.84 -29.80 57.46
N HIS A 314 63.67 -28.52 57.09
CA HIS A 314 64.43 -27.40 57.70
C HIS A 314 63.65 -26.07 57.54
N SER A 315 63.44 -25.34 58.64
CA SER A 315 62.85 -23.98 58.73
C SER A 315 63.96 -22.90 58.57
N PRO A 316 63.74 -21.56 58.68
CA PRO A 316 62.51 -20.76 58.93
C PRO A 316 62.39 -19.47 58.07
N ALA A 317 61.23 -18.78 58.10
CA ALA A 317 61.10 -17.29 58.16
C ALA A 317 59.67 -16.84 57.83
N ARG A 318 59.05 -16.11 58.77
CA ARG A 318 57.92 -15.22 58.52
C ARG A 318 58.42 -14.04 57.68
N THR A 319 57.83 -13.85 56.50
CA THR A 319 57.84 -12.54 55.83
C THR A 319 56.48 -12.33 55.17
N ALA A 320 55.82 -11.23 55.54
CA ALA A 320 54.61 -10.77 54.92
C ALA A 320 54.89 -10.38 53.46
N MET A 321 54.11 -10.91 52.52
CA MET A 321 54.03 -10.38 51.16
C MET A 321 52.57 -10.28 50.75
N MET A 322 52.23 -9.07 50.30
CA MET A 322 50.94 -8.67 49.76
C MET A 322 50.57 -9.54 48.56
N SER A 323 49.42 -10.21 48.61
CA SER A 323 48.85 -10.85 47.43
C SER A 323 48.28 -9.77 46.49
N PRO A 324 48.48 -9.89 45.16
CA PRO A 324 48.04 -8.87 44.21
C PRO A 324 46.53 -8.71 44.25
N LYS A 325 46.05 -7.47 44.21
CA LYS A 325 44.65 -7.12 44.00
C LYS A 325 44.13 -7.91 42.79
N ARG A 326 43.33 -8.94 43.06
CA ARG A 326 42.58 -9.65 42.02
C ARG A 326 41.64 -8.61 41.42
N ALA A 327 41.87 -8.28 40.16
CA ALA A 327 40.97 -7.45 39.37
C ALA A 327 39.55 -8.00 39.52
N PRO A 328 38.51 -7.14 39.63
CA PRO A 328 37.15 -7.63 39.74
C PRO A 328 36.83 -8.38 38.46
N SER A 329 36.71 -9.72 38.55
CA SER A 329 36.10 -10.49 37.47
C SER A 329 34.69 -9.93 37.28
N ALA A 330 34.42 -9.40 36.09
CA ALA A 330 33.08 -8.98 35.72
C ALA A 330 32.10 -10.13 36.02
N ARG A 331 31.19 -9.91 36.95
CA ARG A 331 30.15 -10.89 37.29
C ARG A 331 29.20 -11.00 36.11
N VAL A 332 29.21 -12.15 35.42
CA VAL A 332 28.33 -12.53 34.29
C VAL A 332 26.87 -12.77 34.75
N GLY A 333 26.34 -11.95 35.66
CA GLY A 333 25.11 -12.26 36.40
C GLY A 333 24.15 -11.10 36.60
N ARG A 334 24.24 -10.00 35.83
CA ARG A 334 23.31 -8.88 35.96
C ARG A 334 22.07 -8.94 35.05
N ASP A 335 22.14 -9.65 33.92
CA ASP A 335 21.10 -9.61 32.89
C ASP A 335 20.21 -10.87 32.80
N ARG A 336 20.42 -11.87 33.67
CA ARG A 336 19.62 -13.10 33.70
C ARG A 336 18.30 -12.92 34.43
N PHE A 337 17.25 -13.56 33.94
CA PHE A 337 16.02 -13.77 34.70
C PHE A 337 16.29 -14.60 35.96
N THR A 338 15.54 -14.35 37.03
CA THR A 338 15.75 -14.96 38.35
C THR A 338 14.42 -15.23 39.07
N ALA A 339 14.50 -15.87 40.24
CA ALA A 339 13.36 -16.25 41.06
C ALA A 339 12.43 -17.20 40.30
N GLU A 340 11.14 -16.88 40.19
CA GLU A 340 10.16 -17.73 39.49
C GLU A 340 10.02 -17.38 37.99
N SER A 341 10.84 -16.45 37.48
CA SER A 341 10.85 -16.11 36.05
C SER A 341 11.80 -17.05 35.32
N TYR A 342 11.33 -18.27 35.01
CA TYR A 342 12.07 -19.25 34.22
C TYR A 342 12.05 -18.90 32.74
N THR A 343 12.56 -17.72 32.40
CA THR A 343 12.43 -17.08 31.09
C THR A 343 13.74 -17.03 30.32
N VAL A 344 13.62 -17.08 28.99
CA VAL A 344 14.66 -16.81 28.00
C VAL A 344 14.07 -15.98 26.87
N LEU A 345 14.83 -15.04 26.34
CA LEU A 345 14.44 -14.20 25.22
C LEU A 345 15.12 -14.67 23.92
N GLY A 346 14.54 -14.30 22.79
CA GLY A 346 15.27 -14.27 21.52
C GLY A 346 16.42 -13.25 21.56
N ASP A 347 17.28 -13.26 20.56
CA ASP A 347 18.35 -12.27 20.38
C ASP A 347 17.99 -11.15 19.38
N THR A 348 17.06 -11.41 18.46
CA THR A 348 16.57 -10.44 17.46
C THR A 348 15.27 -9.79 17.89
N MET A 349 15.21 -8.44 17.84
CA MET A 349 13.99 -7.67 18.08
C MET A 349 13.14 -7.55 16.81
N ILE A 350 11.86 -7.28 16.99
CA ILE A 350 10.86 -7.02 15.95
C ILE A 350 10.39 -5.57 16.13
N ASP A 351 10.60 -4.75 15.12
CA ASP A 351 10.26 -3.31 15.10
C ASP A 351 9.51 -2.87 13.82
N SER A 352 9.25 -3.79 12.89
CA SER A 352 8.40 -3.59 11.71
C SER A 352 7.94 -4.94 11.15
N GLY A 353 6.95 -4.94 10.26
CA GLY A 353 6.64 -6.09 9.40
C GLY A 353 5.80 -7.21 10.03
N GLN A 354 5.79 -8.36 9.34
CA GLN A 354 4.97 -9.52 9.66
C GLN A 354 5.83 -10.78 9.82
N HIS A 355 5.81 -11.34 11.02
CA HIS A 355 6.71 -12.40 11.47
C HIS A 355 5.94 -13.64 11.91
N TYR A 356 6.48 -14.83 11.62
CA TYR A 356 5.90 -16.08 12.09
C TYR A 356 7.00 -17.07 12.54
N TRP A 357 6.79 -17.68 13.70
CA TRP A 357 7.62 -18.78 14.20
C TRP A 357 6.76 -19.82 14.91
N GLU A 358 7.28 -21.03 15.05
CA GLU A 358 6.57 -22.11 15.73
C GLU A 358 7.38 -22.63 16.92
N VAL A 359 6.69 -23.05 17.97
CA VAL A 359 7.28 -23.67 19.16
C VAL A 359 6.62 -25.01 19.45
N ARG A 360 7.45 -26.02 19.70
CA ARG A 360 7.06 -27.30 20.28
C ARG A 360 7.48 -27.31 21.73
N PHE A 361 6.61 -27.72 22.63
CA PHE A 361 6.90 -27.81 24.04
C PHE A 361 6.55 -29.20 24.56
N ASP A 362 7.28 -29.63 25.57
CA ASP A 362 6.99 -30.87 26.27
C ASP A 362 5.64 -30.73 27.01
N LYS A 363 4.72 -31.66 26.73
CA LYS A 363 3.38 -31.68 27.33
C LYS A 363 3.41 -32.00 28.82
N GLU A 364 4.50 -32.60 29.31
CA GLU A 364 4.72 -32.89 30.72
C GLU A 364 5.33 -31.70 31.48
N SER A 365 5.67 -30.61 30.79
CA SER A 365 6.11 -29.36 31.42
C SER A 365 5.09 -28.89 32.45
N LYS A 366 5.54 -28.58 33.68
CA LYS A 366 4.65 -28.08 34.75
C LYS A 366 4.08 -26.70 34.42
N ALA A 367 4.86 -25.88 33.73
CA ALA A 367 4.40 -24.64 33.13
C ALA A 367 5.20 -24.32 31.87
N PHE A 368 4.53 -23.73 30.89
CA PHE A 368 5.15 -23.23 29.66
C PHE A 368 4.49 -21.91 29.26
N ALA A 369 5.23 -20.97 28.69
CA ALA A 369 4.66 -19.80 28.05
C ALA A 369 5.45 -19.40 26.80
N ALA A 370 4.76 -18.91 25.79
CA ALA A 370 5.35 -18.36 24.58
C ALA A 370 4.61 -17.09 24.14
N GLY A 371 5.36 -16.13 23.65
CA GLY A 371 4.84 -14.88 23.13
C GLY A 371 5.93 -13.87 22.84
N VAL A 372 5.65 -12.60 23.11
CA VAL A 372 6.61 -11.51 22.93
C VAL A 372 6.71 -10.64 24.18
N ALA A 373 7.85 -10.00 24.37
CA ALA A 373 8.12 -9.08 25.47
C ALA A 373 8.80 -7.79 24.97
N LEU A 374 8.75 -6.74 25.78
CA LEU A 374 9.61 -5.57 25.61
C LEU A 374 10.97 -5.85 26.23
N ARG A 375 12.03 -5.20 25.72
CA ARG A 375 13.37 -5.29 26.32
C ARG A 375 13.42 -4.78 27.77
N SER A 376 12.46 -3.95 28.16
CA SER A 376 12.29 -3.45 29.52
C SER A 376 11.62 -4.45 30.48
N LEU A 377 11.33 -5.69 30.06
CA LEU A 377 10.74 -6.71 30.92
C LEU A 377 11.63 -6.93 32.16
N GLY A 378 11.05 -6.81 33.34
CA GLY A 378 11.79 -6.98 34.59
C GLY A 378 12.29 -8.41 34.76
N ARG A 379 13.52 -8.58 35.23
CA ARG A 379 14.14 -9.92 35.45
C ARG A 379 13.40 -10.84 36.45
N PHE A 380 12.46 -10.28 37.21
CA PHE A 380 11.61 -11.00 38.16
C PHE A 380 10.19 -11.23 37.63
N ASP A 381 9.85 -10.59 36.51
CA ASP A 381 8.51 -10.67 35.93
C ASP A 381 8.38 -11.98 35.16
N GLN A 382 7.33 -12.74 35.47
CA GLN A 382 6.91 -13.84 34.60
C GLN A 382 6.15 -13.27 33.40
N LEU A 383 6.21 -13.96 32.26
CA LEU A 383 5.48 -13.55 31.06
C LEU A 383 3.97 -13.39 31.35
N GLY A 384 3.42 -12.28 30.89
CA GLY A 384 2.03 -11.88 31.07
C GLY A 384 1.69 -11.24 32.42
N LYS A 385 2.62 -11.15 33.38
CA LYS A 385 2.38 -10.49 34.68
C LYS A 385 2.55 -8.97 34.66
N SER A 386 3.30 -8.41 33.71
CA SER A 386 3.48 -6.97 33.54
C SER A 386 2.96 -6.51 32.18
N SER A 387 2.87 -5.19 31.99
CA SER A 387 2.53 -4.57 30.71
C SER A 387 3.60 -4.76 29.64
N ALA A 388 4.78 -5.28 30.01
CA ALA A 388 5.92 -5.49 29.12
C ALA A 388 5.91 -6.86 28.42
N SER A 389 4.84 -7.66 28.51
CA SER A 389 4.77 -8.96 27.83
C SER A 389 3.35 -9.42 27.49
N TRP A 390 3.23 -10.16 26.38
CA TRP A 390 2.01 -10.80 25.90
C TRP A 390 2.31 -12.25 25.55
N CYS A 391 1.59 -13.20 26.16
CA CYS A 391 1.86 -14.62 25.93
C CYS A 391 0.62 -15.51 26.05
N ILE A 392 0.73 -16.70 25.47
CA ILE A 392 -0.07 -17.85 25.88
C ILE A 392 0.70 -18.63 26.95
N HIS A 393 0.02 -18.98 28.03
CA HIS A 393 0.57 -19.69 29.17
C HIS A 393 -0.19 -21.00 29.39
N LEU A 394 0.56 -22.10 29.41
CA LEU A 394 0.13 -23.43 29.82
C LEU A 394 0.57 -23.67 31.26
N ASN A 395 -0.38 -24.06 32.11
CA ASN A 395 -0.12 -24.52 33.46
C ASN A 395 -0.60 -25.97 33.60
N ASN A 396 0.26 -26.85 34.13
CA ASN A 396 0.01 -28.28 34.35
C ASN A 396 0.32 -28.72 35.81
N TRP A 397 0.75 -27.82 36.69
CA TRP A 397 1.25 -28.18 38.03
C TRP A 397 0.17 -28.72 38.99
N LEU A 398 -1.10 -28.37 38.78
CA LEU A 398 -2.24 -28.83 39.59
C LEU A 398 -3.49 -29.10 38.74
N GLN A 399 -3.81 -28.15 37.86
CA GLN A 399 -4.91 -28.27 36.91
C GLN A 399 -4.42 -27.77 35.55
N GLN A 400 -4.65 -28.58 34.53
CA GLN A 400 -4.30 -28.23 33.16
C GLN A 400 -5.16 -27.04 32.69
N SER A 401 -4.50 -25.95 32.34
CA SER A 401 -5.16 -24.75 31.83
C SER A 401 -4.27 -24.03 30.82
N LEU A 402 -4.90 -23.55 29.75
CA LEU A 402 -4.27 -22.72 28.74
C LEU A 402 -4.90 -21.33 28.82
N SER A 403 -4.08 -20.27 28.88
CA SER A 403 -4.58 -18.91 29.06
C SER A 403 -3.79 -17.90 28.27
N ALA A 404 -4.48 -16.92 27.69
CA ALA A 404 -3.86 -15.69 27.20
C ALA A 404 -3.59 -14.76 28.39
N LYS A 405 -2.36 -14.26 28.52
CA LYS A 405 -1.94 -13.39 29.63
C LYS A 405 -1.27 -12.12 29.14
N HIS A 406 -1.64 -11.00 29.75
CA HIS A 406 -1.02 -9.68 29.59
C HIS A 406 -1.35 -8.80 30.80
N ASN A 407 -0.38 -8.03 31.31
CA ASN A 407 -0.59 -7.04 32.36
C ASN A 407 -1.36 -7.56 33.59
N ASN A 408 -0.96 -8.74 34.07
CA ASN A 408 -1.58 -9.46 35.19
C ASN A 408 -3.05 -9.88 34.98
N LYS A 409 -3.57 -9.72 33.77
CA LYS A 409 -4.88 -10.25 33.36
C LYS A 409 -4.67 -11.59 32.65
N ALA A 410 -5.58 -12.53 32.90
CA ALA A 410 -5.56 -13.84 32.28
C ALA A 410 -6.96 -14.18 31.74
N ARG A 411 -7.02 -14.73 30.53
CA ARG A 411 -8.22 -15.29 29.92
C ARG A 411 -7.97 -16.76 29.59
N THR A 412 -8.71 -17.66 30.24
CA THR A 412 -8.69 -19.09 29.91
C THR A 412 -9.18 -19.30 28.48
N LEU A 413 -8.50 -20.17 27.74
CA LEU A 413 -8.82 -20.51 26.35
C LEU A 413 -9.48 -21.88 26.29
N ASP A 414 -10.67 -21.94 25.70
CA ASP A 414 -11.45 -23.16 25.53
C ASP A 414 -11.04 -23.88 24.23
N CYS A 415 -9.77 -24.26 24.13
CA CYS A 415 -9.25 -25.00 22.98
C CYS A 415 -8.28 -26.12 23.41
N PRO A 416 -8.16 -27.20 22.61
CA PRO A 416 -7.19 -28.25 22.90
C PRO A 416 -5.76 -27.72 22.89
N ILE A 417 -4.93 -28.21 23.81
CA ILE A 417 -3.52 -27.85 23.86
C ILE A 417 -2.84 -28.33 22.58
N PRO A 418 -2.19 -27.43 21.83
CA PRO A 418 -1.55 -27.81 20.59
C PRO A 418 -0.27 -28.62 20.87
N GLU A 419 0.06 -29.56 19.98
CA GLU A 419 1.40 -30.17 19.96
C GLU A 419 2.47 -29.14 19.54
N ARG A 420 2.05 -28.15 18.77
CA ARG A 420 2.90 -27.07 18.26
C ARG A 420 2.12 -25.78 18.16
N MET A 421 2.63 -24.73 18.77
CA MET A 421 2.02 -23.39 18.75
C MET A 421 2.72 -22.52 17.72
N GLY A 422 1.94 -21.94 16.80
CA GLY A 422 2.41 -20.91 15.87
C GLY A 422 2.17 -19.54 16.46
N ILE A 423 3.17 -18.67 16.43
CA ILE A 423 3.11 -17.28 16.88
C ILE A 423 3.28 -16.39 15.66
N TYR A 424 2.32 -15.51 15.43
CA TYR A 424 2.31 -14.53 14.36
C TYR A 424 2.31 -13.13 14.95
N CYS A 425 3.29 -12.31 14.60
CA CYS A 425 3.39 -10.91 15.01
C CYS A 425 3.31 -10.04 13.76
N ASN A 426 2.24 -9.27 13.62
CA ASN A 426 2.15 -8.15 12.69
C ASN A 426 2.41 -6.88 13.50
N TYR A 427 3.63 -6.37 13.42
CA TYR A 427 4.05 -5.19 14.16
C TYR A 427 3.31 -3.94 13.66
N ASP A 428 3.22 -3.79 12.34
CA ASP A 428 2.66 -2.61 11.67
C ASP A 428 1.17 -2.41 11.97
N GLU A 429 0.38 -3.49 11.94
CA GLU A 429 -1.05 -3.46 12.31
C GLU A 429 -1.31 -3.68 13.81
N GLY A 430 -0.26 -3.85 14.61
CA GLY A 430 -0.38 -4.05 16.05
C GLY A 430 -1.17 -5.29 16.44
N THR A 431 -0.89 -6.43 15.81
CA THR A 431 -1.60 -7.69 16.04
C THR A 431 -0.64 -8.82 16.39
N LEU A 432 -0.90 -9.52 17.50
CA LEU A 432 -0.18 -10.74 17.90
C LEU A 432 -1.16 -11.91 18.01
N SER A 433 -1.05 -12.89 17.10
CA SER A 433 -1.96 -14.02 17.04
C SER A 433 -1.26 -15.35 17.28
N PHE A 434 -1.99 -16.27 17.92
CA PHE A 434 -1.52 -17.59 18.30
C PHE A 434 -2.39 -18.66 17.62
N TYR A 435 -1.75 -19.67 17.04
CA TYR A 435 -2.41 -20.72 16.27
C TYR A 435 -1.97 -22.10 16.75
N ASN A 436 -2.86 -23.07 16.61
CA ASN A 436 -2.43 -24.46 16.56
C ASN A 436 -1.75 -24.67 15.20
N ALA A 437 -0.43 -24.87 15.19
CA ALA A 437 0.35 -24.89 13.97
C ALA A 437 0.00 -26.09 13.06
N LYS A 438 -0.55 -27.18 13.60
CA LYS A 438 -0.94 -28.37 12.84
C LYS A 438 -2.30 -28.21 12.18
N THR A 439 -3.32 -27.80 12.95
CA THR A 439 -4.69 -27.64 12.46
C THR A 439 -4.94 -26.27 11.81
N LYS A 440 -3.99 -25.34 11.96
CA LYS A 440 -4.08 -23.94 11.52
C LYS A 440 -5.27 -23.18 12.12
N THR A 441 -5.77 -23.62 13.27
CA THR A 441 -6.88 -22.98 13.97
C THR A 441 -6.37 -21.85 14.87
N LEU A 442 -7.00 -20.68 14.78
CA LEU A 442 -6.71 -19.54 15.66
C LEU A 442 -7.07 -19.88 17.11
N MET A 443 -6.16 -19.61 18.03
CA MET A 443 -6.34 -19.81 19.47
C MET A 443 -6.67 -18.48 20.16
N HIS A 444 -5.90 -17.43 19.88
CA HIS A 444 -6.09 -16.11 20.47
C HIS A 444 -5.40 -15.01 19.66
N THR A 445 -5.88 -13.77 19.80
CA THR A 445 -5.26 -12.58 19.23
C THR A 445 -5.24 -11.44 20.25
N PHE A 446 -4.06 -10.85 20.47
CA PHE A 446 -3.91 -9.55 21.10
C PHE A 446 -3.89 -8.47 20.02
N ARG A 447 -4.58 -7.35 20.29
CA ARG A 447 -4.55 -6.15 19.46
C ARG A 447 -3.94 -5.03 20.28
N THR A 448 -2.72 -4.64 19.94
CA THR A 448 -1.96 -3.61 20.65
C THR A 448 -1.02 -2.92 19.68
N LYS A 449 -0.99 -1.58 19.68
CA LYS A 449 0.01 -0.84 18.93
C LYS A 449 1.31 -0.88 19.70
N PHE A 450 2.28 -1.64 19.21
CA PHE A 450 3.61 -1.72 19.81
C PHE A 450 4.30 -0.36 19.69
N GLN A 451 4.56 0.28 20.83
CA GLN A 451 5.25 1.58 20.90
C GLN A 451 6.77 1.42 20.94
N GLN A 452 7.25 0.19 21.14
CA GLN A 452 8.64 -0.18 21.28
C GLN A 452 8.85 -1.54 20.61
N PRO A 453 10.07 -1.82 20.12
CA PRO A 453 10.42 -3.13 19.58
C PRO A 453 10.10 -4.24 20.58
N VAL A 454 9.52 -5.33 20.07
CA VAL A 454 9.22 -6.53 20.86
C VAL A 454 10.22 -7.64 20.55
N ILE A 455 10.40 -8.58 21.46
CA ILE A 455 11.31 -9.71 21.30
C ILE A 455 10.58 -11.01 21.59
N PRO A 456 10.82 -12.10 20.83
CA PRO A 456 10.30 -13.42 21.18
C PRO A 456 10.69 -13.79 22.61
N ALA A 457 9.73 -14.27 23.39
CA ALA A 457 9.93 -14.56 24.81
C ALA A 457 9.28 -15.90 25.18
N PHE A 458 10.03 -16.71 25.93
CA PHE A 458 9.64 -18.06 26.29
C PHE A 458 9.87 -18.32 27.78
N MET A 459 9.01 -19.12 28.38
CA MET A 459 9.13 -19.56 29.77
C MET A 459 8.89 -21.06 29.86
N VAL A 460 9.69 -21.78 30.65
CA VAL A 460 9.47 -23.22 30.90
C VAL A 460 9.87 -23.61 32.31
N TRP A 461 9.03 -24.41 32.97
CA TRP A 461 9.31 -24.96 34.29
C TRP A 461 9.12 -26.47 34.29
N ASN A 462 10.17 -27.20 34.68
CA ASN A 462 10.19 -28.65 34.75
C ASN A 462 9.73 -29.32 33.45
N GLY A 463 10.42 -29.00 32.36
CA GLY A 463 10.17 -29.52 31.03
C GLY A 463 11.10 -28.85 30.02
N SER A 464 10.78 -28.97 28.73
CA SER A 464 11.59 -28.44 27.64
C SER A 464 10.75 -27.88 26.49
N PHE A 465 11.39 -27.13 25.59
CA PHE A 465 10.79 -26.72 24.33
C PHE A 465 11.83 -26.57 23.22
N SER A 466 11.38 -26.57 21.97
CA SER A 466 12.16 -26.24 20.78
C SER A 466 11.44 -25.25 19.88
N VAL A 467 12.20 -24.33 19.28
CA VAL A 467 11.69 -23.25 18.42
C VAL A 467 12.09 -23.50 16.97
N GLN A 468 11.20 -23.18 16.03
CA GLN A 468 11.45 -23.16 14.60
C GLN A 468 11.23 -21.74 14.07
N THR A 469 12.30 -21.10 13.60
CA THR A 469 12.32 -19.73 13.05
C THR A 469 12.50 -19.76 11.53
N GLY A 470 12.53 -18.58 10.88
CA GLY A 470 12.69 -18.48 9.42
C GLY A 470 11.50 -19.02 8.63
N LEU A 471 10.30 -19.00 9.23
CA LEU A 471 9.10 -19.59 8.64
C LEU A 471 8.26 -18.54 7.93
N GLN A 472 7.77 -18.87 6.73
CA GLN A 472 6.79 -18.06 6.01
C GLN A 472 5.49 -17.91 6.78
N VAL A 473 4.94 -16.70 6.77
CA VAL A 473 3.58 -16.45 7.27
C VAL A 473 2.61 -17.32 6.47
N PRO A 474 1.91 -18.28 7.10
CA PRO A 474 1.04 -19.18 6.36
C PRO A 474 -0.13 -18.42 5.72
N THR A 475 -0.48 -18.71 4.47
CA THR A 475 -1.55 -18.01 3.73
C THR A 475 -2.91 -18.01 4.47
N ILE A 476 -3.19 -19.08 5.23
CA ILE A 476 -4.41 -19.20 6.04
C ILE A 476 -4.46 -18.20 7.21
N VAL A 477 -3.30 -17.79 7.72
CA VAL A 477 -3.16 -16.73 8.74
C VAL A 477 -3.54 -15.38 8.12
N GLN A 478 -3.07 -15.09 6.90
CA GLN A 478 -3.38 -13.86 6.16
C GLN A 478 -4.87 -13.75 5.77
N CYS A 479 -5.48 -14.85 5.31
CA CYS A 479 -6.91 -14.86 4.91
C CYS A 479 -7.87 -14.73 6.12
N GLY A 480 -7.49 -15.29 7.27
CA GLY A 480 -8.25 -15.16 8.51
C GLY A 480 -8.36 -13.73 9.03
N GLN A 481 -7.38 -12.86 8.75
CA GLN A 481 -7.44 -11.44 9.11
C GLN A 481 -8.50 -10.68 8.30
N LYS A 482 -8.63 -10.92 6.99
CA LYS A 482 -9.62 -10.25 6.11
C LYS A 482 -11.08 -10.59 6.45
N ARG A 483 -11.36 -11.78 6.98
CA ARG A 483 -12.71 -12.17 7.40
C ARG A 483 -13.11 -11.57 8.75
N ASN A 484 -12.14 -11.39 9.65
CA ASN A 484 -12.39 -10.86 11.01
C ASN A 484 -12.34 -9.33 11.09
N SER A 485 -11.90 -8.61 10.05
CA SER A 485 -12.01 -7.14 9.97
C SER A 485 -13.43 -6.66 9.69
N ASN A 486 -14.27 -7.49 9.06
CA ASN A 486 -15.65 -7.14 8.70
C ASN A 486 -16.71 -7.61 9.70
N ALA A 487 -16.31 -8.38 10.71
CA ALA A 487 -17.17 -8.78 11.82
C ALA A 487 -16.70 -8.07 13.08
N SER A 488 -17.43 -7.03 13.49
CA SER A 488 -17.36 -6.47 14.84
C SER A 488 -17.81 -7.54 15.84
N SER A 489 -16.92 -8.47 16.19
CA SER A 489 -17.19 -9.46 17.23
C SER A 489 -16.60 -8.96 18.55
N SER A 490 -17.49 -8.72 19.50
CA SER A 490 -17.27 -8.54 20.93
C SER A 490 -16.48 -9.71 21.51
N ASN A 491 -15.16 -9.68 21.38
CA ASN A 491 -14.25 -10.45 22.20
C ASN A 491 -13.41 -9.43 22.96
N ALA A 492 -13.75 -9.21 24.23
CA ALA A 492 -13.00 -8.34 25.13
C ALA A 492 -11.52 -8.70 25.06
N SER A 493 -10.78 -7.90 24.30
CA SER A 493 -9.35 -8.06 24.11
C SER A 493 -8.70 -7.60 25.40
N LEU A 494 -7.74 -8.38 25.90
CA LEU A 494 -6.90 -7.92 27.00
C LEU A 494 -6.01 -6.81 26.45
N THR A 495 -6.50 -5.57 26.48
CA THR A 495 -5.70 -4.37 26.24
C THR A 495 -4.77 -4.12 27.41
#